data_AF-A0A7G9LQ64-F1
#
_entry.id   AF-A0A7G9LQ64-F1
#
_cell.length_a   1.000
_cell.length_b   1.000
_cell.length_c   1.000
_cell.angle_alpha   90.00
_cell.angle_beta   90.00
_cell.angle_gamma   90.00
#
_symmetry.space_group_name_H-M   'P 1'
#
loop_
_entity.id
_entity.type
_entity.pdbx_description
1 polymer ?
#
loop_
_entity_poly.entity_id
_entity_poly.type
_entity_poly.pdbx_seq_one_letter_code
_entity_poly.pdbx_strand_id
1 'polypeptide(L)'
;MQQIPKLSELSITQRNNIFSVLRVEITHHSNKMEGITLDYGETKKLLEEGITAPNKPLSDHLIIIGFANDYDEILRSSYPNNKLTSSYIKDIHTLLLHRINT
;
A
#
# COMPACT_ATOMS: atom_id res chain seq x y z
N MET A 1 30.00 5.22 -10.35
CA MET A 1 28.61 5.09 -9.84
C MET A 1 28.68 4.50 -8.44
N GLN A 2 27.98 5.09 -7.47
CA GLN A 2 27.83 4.46 -6.15
C GLN A 2 26.96 3.20 -6.30
N GLN A 3 27.37 2.11 -5.66
CA GLN A 3 26.62 0.85 -5.65
C GLN A 3 25.44 0.98 -4.67
N ILE A 4 24.24 0.60 -5.10
CA ILE A 4 23.07 0.57 -4.23
C ILE A 4 23.22 -0.59 -3.23
N PRO A 5 23.09 -0.35 -1.92
CA PRO A 5 23.21 -1.40 -0.91
C PRO A 5 22.06 -2.41 -1.02
N LYS A 6 22.31 -3.66 -0.61
CA LYS A 6 21.24 -4.66 -0.49
C LYS A 6 20.29 -4.29 0.64
N LEU A 7 19.02 -4.67 0.54
CA LEU A 7 18.03 -4.42 1.60
C LEU A 7 18.46 -5.00 2.97
N SER A 8 19.16 -6.14 2.96
CA SER A 8 19.70 -6.79 4.15
C SER A 8 20.81 -5.98 4.84
N GLU A 9 21.49 -5.09 4.11
CA GLU A 9 22.61 -4.27 4.60
C GLU A 9 22.12 -2.97 5.24
N LEU A 10 20.84 -2.62 5.09
CA LEU A 10 20.25 -1.41 5.66
C LEU A 10 19.90 -1.57 7.14
N SER A 11 19.92 -0.47 7.88
CA SER A 11 19.33 -0.43 9.23
C SER A 11 17.82 -0.63 9.18
N ILE A 12 17.22 -1.02 10.32
CA ILE A 12 15.77 -1.16 10.46
C ILE A 12 15.07 0.16 10.10
N THR A 13 15.57 1.30 10.58
CA THR A 13 15.00 2.63 10.28
C THR A 13 15.03 2.94 8.79
N GLN A 14 16.13 2.64 8.09
CA GLN A 14 16.22 2.85 6.64
C GLN A 14 15.24 1.96 5.88
N ARG A 15 15.12 0.68 6.25
CA ARG A 15 14.12 -0.22 5.65
C ARG A 15 12.70 0.27 5.89
N ASN A 16 12.39 0.66 7.13
CA ASN A 16 11.06 1.16 7.49
C ASN A 16 10.71 2.43 6.70
N ASN A 17 11.67 3.33 6.51
CA ASN A 17 11.46 4.52 5.68
C ASN A 17 11.16 4.13 4.22
N ILE A 18 11.95 3.23 3.63
CA ILE A 18 11.69 2.72 2.27
C ILE A 18 10.28 2.12 2.17
N PHE A 19 9.90 1.25 3.10
CA PHE A 19 8.56 0.63 3.07
C PHE A 19 7.44 1.63 3.30
N SER A 20 7.66 2.69 4.10
CA SER A 20 6.70 3.78 4.30
C SER A 20 6.51 4.61 3.03
N VAL A 21 7.60 4.93 2.33
CA VAL A 21 7.53 5.62 1.03
C VAL A 21 6.79 4.75 0.03
N LEU A 22 7.18 3.48 -0.11
CA LEU A 22 6.55 2.54 -1.03
C LEU A 22 5.05 2.33 -0.72
N ARG A 23 4.66 2.35 0.56
CA ARG A 23 3.26 2.27 0.97
C ARG A 23 2.42 3.38 0.34
N VAL A 24 2.91 4.63 0.36
CA VAL A 24 2.21 5.77 -0.25
C VAL A 24 2.26 5.70 -1.78
N GLU A 25 3.44 5.48 -2.34
CA GLU A 25 3.66 5.45 -3.80
C GLU A 25 2.81 4.39 -4.50
N ILE A 26 2.89 3.14 -4.02
CA ILE A 26 2.18 2.01 -4.64
C ILE A 26 0.67 2.18 -4.46
N THR A 27 0.22 2.61 -3.28
CA THR A 27 -1.21 2.84 -3.03
C THR A 27 -1.74 3.94 -3.94
N HIS A 28 -1.05 5.08 -4.04
CA HIS A 28 -1.51 6.18 -4.88
C HIS A 28 -1.55 5.78 -6.35
N HIS A 29 -0.43 5.33 -6.90
CA HIS A 29 -0.33 5.11 -8.35
C HIS A 29 -1.21 3.96 -8.83
N SER A 30 -1.36 2.88 -8.06
CA SER A 30 -2.26 1.78 -8.42
C SER A 30 -3.72 2.25 -8.46
N ASN A 31 -4.18 2.94 -7.41
CA ASN A 31 -5.55 3.44 -7.36
C ASN A 31 -5.82 4.54 -8.39
N LYS A 32 -4.82 5.38 -8.68
CA LYS A 32 -4.95 6.43 -9.69
C LYS A 32 -5.15 5.85 -11.10
N MET A 33 -4.46 4.74 -11.41
CA MET A 33 -4.63 4.02 -12.68
C MET A 33 -6.06 3.46 -12.84
N GLU A 34 -6.68 3.02 -11.74
CA GLU A 34 -8.05 2.50 -11.71
C GLU A 34 -9.13 3.60 -11.60
N GLY A 35 -8.73 4.88 -11.63
CA GLY A 35 -9.65 6.03 -11.69
C GLY A 35 -9.97 6.69 -10.34
N ILE A 36 -9.31 6.33 -9.25
CA ILE A 36 -9.50 6.98 -7.95
C ILE A 36 -9.08 8.45 -8.02
N THR A 37 -9.90 9.32 -7.43
CA THR A 37 -9.83 10.76 -7.70
C THR A 37 -8.89 11.54 -6.79
N LEU A 38 -8.39 10.94 -5.70
CA LEU A 38 -7.40 11.58 -4.84
C LEU A 38 -6.10 11.84 -5.64
N ASP A 39 -5.49 12.99 -5.43
CA ASP A 39 -4.13 13.27 -5.88
C ASP A 39 -3.09 12.68 -4.91
N TYR A 40 -1.80 12.83 -5.24
CA TYR A 40 -0.73 12.26 -4.44
C TYR A 40 -0.66 12.90 -3.04
N GLY A 41 -0.80 14.22 -2.94
CA GLY A 41 -0.74 14.93 -1.67
C GLY A 41 -1.93 14.61 -0.77
N GLU A 42 -3.12 14.50 -1.35
CA GLU A 42 -4.35 14.03 -0.71
C GLU A 42 -4.18 12.59 -0.19
N THR A 43 -3.65 11.69 -1.02
CA THR A 43 -3.37 10.29 -0.64
C THR A 43 -2.38 10.22 0.51
N LYS A 44 -1.28 10.97 0.41
CA LYS A 44 -0.24 11.03 1.43
C LYS A 44 -0.78 11.53 2.77
N LYS A 45 -1.49 12.67 2.78
CA LYS A 45 -2.10 13.22 4.00
C LYS A 45 -3.12 12.26 4.62
N LEU A 46 -3.90 11.56 3.80
CA LEU A 46 -4.82 10.56 4.30
C LEU A 46 -4.09 9.42 5.02
N LEU A 47 -3.02 8.90 4.42
CA LEU A 47 -2.29 7.75 4.96
C LEU A 47 -1.36 8.08 6.13
N GLU A 48 -0.75 9.26 6.15
CA GLU A 48 0.23 9.66 7.16
C GLU A 48 -0.39 10.46 8.31
N GLU A 49 -1.40 11.29 8.03
CA GLU A 49 -1.98 12.23 8.99
C GLU A 49 -3.45 11.94 9.32
N GLY A 50 -4.11 11.03 8.57
CA GLY A 50 -5.54 10.74 8.73
C GLY A 50 -6.47 11.86 8.25
N ILE A 51 -5.96 12.79 7.44
CA ILE A 51 -6.72 13.94 6.95
C ILE A 51 -7.39 13.60 5.61
N THR A 52 -8.70 13.83 5.52
CA THR A 52 -9.48 13.58 4.30
C THR A 52 -9.35 14.70 3.27
N ALA A 53 -9.48 14.33 2.00
CA ALA A 53 -9.51 15.26 0.88
C ALA A 53 -10.90 15.89 0.74
N PRO A 54 -10.99 17.22 0.63
CA PRO A 54 -12.28 17.90 0.47
C PRO A 54 -12.89 17.60 -0.91
N ASN A 55 -14.23 17.50 -0.96
CA ASN A 55 -14.99 17.32 -2.21
C ASN A 55 -14.66 16.04 -2.99
N LYS A 56 -14.17 15.00 -2.33
CA LYS A 56 -13.97 13.66 -2.90
C LYS A 56 -14.95 12.66 -2.30
N PRO A 57 -15.37 11.63 -3.04
CA PRO A 57 -16.21 10.58 -2.49
C PRO A 57 -15.59 9.92 -1.27
N LEU A 58 -16.40 9.56 -0.28
CA LEU A 58 -15.93 8.75 0.87
C LEU A 58 -15.38 7.40 0.39
N SER A 59 -15.98 6.82 -0.65
CA SER A 59 -15.53 5.56 -1.27
C SER A 59 -14.07 5.61 -1.69
N ASP A 60 -13.61 6.72 -2.29
CA ASP A 60 -12.23 6.85 -2.76
C ASP A 60 -11.23 6.80 -1.59
N HIS A 61 -11.58 7.42 -0.47
CA HIS A 61 -10.76 7.38 0.74
C HIS A 61 -10.72 5.97 1.34
N LEU A 62 -11.86 5.28 1.39
CA LEU A 62 -11.96 3.92 1.92
C LEU A 62 -11.20 2.92 1.05
N ILE A 63 -11.23 3.09 -0.28
CA ILE A 63 -10.45 2.28 -1.22
C ILE A 63 -8.95 2.48 -0.99
N ILE A 64 -8.49 3.73 -0.86
CA ILE A 64 -7.07 4.03 -0.58
C ILE A 64 -6.62 3.44 0.77
N ILE A 65 -7.42 3.59 1.83
CA ILE A 65 -7.12 3.01 3.14
C ILE A 65 -7.10 1.49 3.05
N GLY A 66 -8.07 0.88 2.36
CA GLY A 66 -8.16 -0.57 2.16
C GLY A 66 -6.89 -1.10 1.50
N PHE A 67 -6.54 -0.54 0.34
CA PHE A 67 -5.36 -0.95 -0.40
C PHE A 67 -4.07 -0.80 0.42
N ALA A 68 -3.93 0.29 1.17
CA ALA A 68 -2.77 0.49 2.03
C ALA A 68 -2.66 -0.55 3.17
N ASN A 69 -3.80 -1.00 3.70
CA ASN A 69 -3.83 -2.09 4.69
C ASN A 69 -3.47 -3.44 4.06
N ASP A 70 -3.91 -3.69 2.82
CA ASP A 70 -3.57 -4.92 2.11
C ASP A 70 -2.08 -4.98 1.78
N TYR A 71 -1.46 -3.84 1.44
CA TYR A 71 -0.02 -3.72 1.33
C TYR A 71 0.70 -4.11 2.64
N ASP A 72 0.22 -3.61 3.78
CA ASP A 72 0.80 -3.93 5.10
C ASP A 72 0.69 -5.43 5.40
N GLU A 73 -0.45 -6.04 5.07
CA GLU A 73 -0.69 -7.47 5.26
C GLU A 73 0.21 -8.33 4.38
N ILE A 74 0.40 -7.96 3.10
CA ILE A 74 1.32 -8.65 2.18
C ILE A 74 2.76 -8.60 2.71
N LEU A 75 3.22 -7.44 3.19
CA LEU A 75 4.54 -7.32 3.79
C LEU A 75 4.68 -8.23 5.00
N ARG A 76 3.68 -8.26 5.88
CA ARG A 76 3.65 -9.11 7.07
C ARG A 76 3.67 -10.60 6.73
N SER A 77 2.89 -11.03 5.73
CA SER A 77 2.80 -12.43 5.31
C SER A 77 3.97 -12.89 4.44
N SER A 78 4.77 -11.99 3.87
CA SER A 78 5.88 -12.34 2.98
C SER A 78 7.12 -12.93 3.68
N TYR A 79 7.19 -12.87 5.01
CA TYR A 79 8.37 -13.27 5.80
C TYR A 79 8.28 -14.71 6.35
N PRO A 80 9.36 -15.53 6.32
CA PRO A 80 10.32 -15.74 5.24
C PRO A 80 10.05 -17.02 4.42
N ASN A 81 8.93 -17.74 4.66
CA ASN A 81 8.73 -19.08 4.09
C ASN A 81 7.40 -19.27 3.33
N ASN A 82 6.64 -18.20 3.09
CA ASN A 82 5.43 -18.32 2.29
C ASN A 82 5.78 -18.46 0.82
N LYS A 83 5.63 -19.68 0.29
CA LYS A 83 5.74 -19.94 -1.14
C LYS A 83 4.63 -19.18 -1.87
N LEU A 84 4.98 -18.56 -2.99
CA LEU A 84 3.98 -18.00 -3.90
C LEU A 84 3.16 -19.17 -4.49
N THR A 85 1.94 -19.33 -3.98
CA THR A 85 1.00 -20.38 -4.40
C THR A 85 -0.29 -19.74 -4.90
N SER A 86 -1.08 -20.48 -5.68
CA SER A 86 -2.40 -19.99 -6.10
C SER A 86 -3.34 -19.73 -4.93
N SER A 87 -3.21 -20.45 -3.81
CA SER A 87 -3.98 -20.17 -2.59
C SER A 87 -3.62 -18.79 -2.03
N TYR A 88 -2.33 -18.52 -1.88
CA TYR A 88 -1.84 -17.24 -1.38
C TYR A 88 -2.28 -16.06 -2.26
N ILE A 89 -2.26 -16.22 -3.59
CA ILE A 89 -2.75 -15.18 -4.52
C ILE A 89 -4.27 -14.93 -4.32
N LYS A 90 -5.06 -15.99 -4.11
CA LYS A 90 -6.50 -15.85 -3.84
C LYS A 90 -6.79 -15.20 -2.50
N ASP A 91 -5.97 -15.47 -1.49
CA ASP A 91 -6.08 -14.84 -0.17
C ASP A 91 -5.82 -13.33 -0.29
N ILE A 92 -4.76 -12.93 -1.00
CA ILE A 92 -4.48 -11.51 -1.32
C ILE A 92 -5.64 -10.87 -2.08
N HIS A 93 -6.17 -11.54 -3.11
CA HIS A 93 -7.29 -11.01 -3.89
C HIS A 93 -8.55 -10.82 -3.03
N THR A 94 -8.79 -11.74 -2.09
CA THR A 94 -9.91 -11.67 -1.16
C THR A 94 -9.77 -10.47 -0.21
N LEU A 95 -8.55 -10.19 0.27
CA LEU A 95 -8.27 -9.01 1.10
C LEU A 95 -8.58 -7.72 0.34
N LEU A 96 -8.07 -7.59 -0.89
CA LEU A 96 -8.27 -6.43 -1.77
C LEU A 96 -9.74 -6.17 -2.11
N LEU A 97 -10.52 -7.21 -2.40
CA LEU A 97 -11.92 -7.06 -2.83
C LEU A 97 -12.93 -6.89 -1.68
N HIS A 98 -12.60 -7.28 -0.45
CA HIS A 98 -13.53 -7.22 0.68
C HIS A 98 -14.05 -5.80 0.99
N ARG A 99 -13.41 -4.76 0.45
CA ARG A 99 -13.75 -3.35 0.70
C ARG A 99 -14.56 -2.69 -0.43
N ILE A 100 -14.75 -3.36 -1.56
CA ILE A 100 -15.42 -2.79 -2.76
C ILE A 100 -16.89 -3.27 -2.88
N ASN A 101 -17.26 -4.38 -2.20
CA ASN A 101 -18.58 -5.02 -2.31
C ASN A 101 -19.39 -5.03 -0.99
N THR A 102 -19.64 -3.87 -0.39
CA THR A 102 -20.60 -3.70 0.72
C THR A 102 -21.48 -2.48 0.46
#